data_AF-A0A938S8W4-F1
#
_entry.id   AF-A0A938S8W4-F1
#
_cell.length_a   1.000
_cell.length_b   1.000
_cell.length_c   1.000
_cell.angle_alpha   90.00
_cell.angle_beta   90.00
_cell.angle_gamma   90.00
#
_symmetry.space_group_name_H-M   'P 1'
#
loop_
_entity.id
_entity.type
_entity.pdbx_description
1 polymer ?
#
loop_
_entity_poly.entity_id
_entity_poly.type
_entity_poly.pdbx_seq_one_letter_code
_entity_poly.pdbx_strand_id
1 'polypeptide(L)'
;MTITLQLPPELEAKLRTEIARHDAERLRQLLAEALAPAVEMLLRTGADQLSDEEFEALADELANEGAASIAPHAPLLSDYAVSRAGIYEDHA
;
A
#
# COMPACT_ATOMS: atom_id res chain seq x y z
N MET A 1 -20.40 -20.09 0.48
CA MET A 1 -18.94 -19.88 0.50
C MET A 1 -18.42 -20.36 1.83
N THR A 2 -17.47 -21.29 1.82
CA THR A 2 -16.84 -21.81 3.04
C THR A 2 -15.41 -21.28 3.06
N ILE A 3 -15.04 -20.52 4.09
CA ILE A 3 -13.68 -19.98 4.24
C ILE A 3 -12.93 -20.93 5.16
N THR A 4 -11.93 -21.64 4.62
CA THR A 4 -11.07 -22.54 5.40
C THR A 4 -9.95 -21.71 6.01
N LEU A 5 -10.02 -21.47 7.33
CA LEU A 5 -8.94 -20.81 8.07
C LEU A 5 -7.94 -21.86 8.59
N GLN A 6 -6.67 -21.72 8.23
CA GLN A 6 -5.58 -22.45 8.85
C GLN A 6 -5.15 -21.69 10.11
N LEU A 7 -5.52 -22.19 11.28
CA LEU A 7 -5.21 -21.58 12.56
C LEU A 7 -3.93 -22.19 13.14
N PRO A 8 -3.04 -21.38 13.75
CA PRO A 8 -1.94 -21.91 14.57
C PRO A 8 -2.49 -22.77 15.72
N PRO A 9 -1.78 -23.84 16.13
CA PRO A 9 -2.25 -24.75 17.18
C PRO A 9 -2.51 -24.05 18.52
N GLU A 10 -1.77 -22.97 18.81
CA GLU A 10 -1.95 -22.15 20.01
C GLU A 10 -3.27 -21.38 20.01
N LEU A 11 -3.69 -20.87 18.85
CA LEU A 11 -4.95 -20.16 18.67
C LEU A 11 -6.14 -21.12 18.74
N GLU A 12 -6.01 -22.33 18.18
CA GLU A 12 -7.02 -23.38 18.29
C GLU A 12 -7.25 -23.79 19.75
N ALA A 13 -6.18 -23.97 20.53
CA ALA A 13 -6.27 -24.30 21.95
C ALA A 13 -6.99 -23.20 22.75
N LYS A 14 -6.71 -21.93 22.46
CA LYS A 14 -7.41 -20.78 23.06
C LYS A 14 -8.89 -20.76 22.66
N LEU A 15 -9.22 -20.96 21.39
CA LEU A 15 -10.61 -21.04 20.91
C LEU A 15 -11.40 -22.16 21.61
N ARG A 16 -10.84 -23.37 21.72
CA ARG A 16 -11.47 -24.50 22.43
C ARG A 16 -11.75 -24.16 23.90
N THR A 17 -10.83 -23.44 24.54
CA THR A 17 -10.97 -23.00 25.94
C THR A 17 -12.11 -22.00 26.10
N GLU A 18 -12.22 -21.02 25.20
CA GLU A 18 -13.27 -20.00 25.26
C GLU A 18 -14.65 -20.55 24.86
N ILE A 19 -14.71 -21.52 23.94
CA ILE A 19 -15.93 -22.30 23.66
C ILE A 19 -16.41 -23.02 24.92
N ALA A 20 -15.51 -23.68 25.65
CA ALA A 20 -15.87 -24.36 26.89
C ALA A 20 -16.39 -23.36 27.96
N ARG A 21 -15.82 -22.15 27.99
CA ARG A 21 -16.24 -21.06 28.89
C ARG A 21 -17.51 -20.32 28.44
N HIS A 22 -18.02 -20.60 27.24
CA HIS A 22 -19.18 -19.91 26.64
C HIS A 22 -19.01 -18.38 26.57
N ASP A 23 -17.78 -17.90 26.48
CA ASP A 23 -17.50 -16.47 26.36
C ASP A 23 -17.51 -16.06 24.88
N ALA A 24 -18.67 -15.60 24.43
CA ALA A 24 -18.90 -15.22 23.04
C ALA A 24 -18.07 -13.99 22.62
N GLU A 25 -17.84 -13.04 23.54
CA GLU A 25 -17.07 -11.82 23.25
C GLU A 25 -15.60 -12.16 23.05
N ARG A 26 -15.05 -13.00 23.94
CA ARG A 26 -13.65 -13.43 23.83
C ARG A 26 -13.40 -14.27 22.59
N LEU A 27 -14.35 -15.14 22.26
CA LEU A 27 -14.31 -15.94 21.03
C LEU A 27 -14.35 -15.05 19.78
N ARG A 28 -15.21 -14.03 19.77
CA ARG A 28 -15.28 -13.05 18.66
C ARG A 28 -13.97 -12.28 18.50
N GLN A 29 -13.35 -11.89 19.61
CA GLN A 29 -12.08 -11.17 19.60
C GLN A 29 -10.93 -12.04 19.08
N LEU A 30 -10.84 -13.30 19.54
CA LEU A 30 -9.88 -14.29 19.05
C LEU A 30 -10.03 -14.56 17.54
N LEU A 31 -11.27 -14.67 17.06
CA LEU A 31 -11.53 -14.83 15.63
C LEU A 31 -11.14 -13.59 14.82
N ALA A 32 -11.46 -12.39 15.32
CA ALA A 32 -11.06 -11.15 14.65
C ALA A 32 -9.53 -11.01 14.55
N GLU A 33 -8.82 -11.35 15.62
CA GLU A 33 -7.35 -11.35 15.66
C GLU A 33 -6.75 -12.39 14.70
N ALA A 34 -7.34 -13.58 14.62
CA ALA A 34 -6.93 -14.62 13.69
C ALA A 34 -7.21 -14.29 12.21
N LEU A 35 -8.27 -13.53 11.94
CA LEU A 35 -8.64 -13.09 10.59
C LEU A 35 -7.86 -11.85 10.12
N ALA A 36 -7.33 -11.04 11.04
CA ALA A 36 -6.65 -9.80 10.71
C ALA A 36 -5.53 -9.96 9.64
N PRO A 37 -4.62 -10.95 9.71
CA PRO A 37 -3.59 -11.14 8.70
C PRO A 37 -4.15 -11.53 7.33
N ALA A 38 -5.21 -12.34 7.29
CA ALA A 38 -5.85 -12.77 6.05
C ALA A 38 -6.59 -11.61 5.38
N VAL A 39 -7.25 -10.76 6.17
CA VAL A 39 -7.88 -9.53 5.68
C VAL A 39 -6.83 -8.53 5.18
N GLU A 40 -5.72 -8.34 5.90
CA GLU A 40 -4.64 -7.47 5.45
C GLU A 40 -4.04 -7.95 4.12
N MET A 41 -3.81 -9.25 3.95
CA MET A 41 -3.38 -9.81 2.67
C MET A 41 -4.39 -9.55 1.56
N LEU A 42 -5.68 -9.80 1.80
CA LEU A 42 -6.73 -9.53 0.81
C LEU A 42 -6.82 -8.06 0.43
N LEU A 43 -6.66 -7.14 1.39
CA LEU A 43 -6.63 -5.71 1.15
C LEU A 43 -5.38 -5.29 0.35
N ARG A 44 -4.23 -5.94 0.54
CA ARG A 44 -3.03 -5.73 -0.28
C ARG A 44 -3.20 -6.27 -1.70
N THR A 45 -3.87 -7.40 -1.86
CA THR A 45 -4.18 -7.96 -3.19
C THR A 45 -5.24 -7.13 -3.93
N GLY A 46 -6.16 -6.51 -3.19
CA GLY A 46 -7.18 -5.61 -3.73
C GLY A 46 -6.73 -4.15 -3.87
N ALA A 47 -5.54 -3.79 -3.41
CA ALA A 47 -4.87 -2.58 -3.85
C ALA A 47 -4.36 -2.89 -5.25
N ASP A 48 -5.09 -2.45 -6.28
CA ASP A 48 -4.73 -2.65 -7.69
C ASP A 48 -3.26 -2.29 -7.88
N GLN A 49 -2.43 -3.34 -7.99
CA GLN A 49 -1.07 -3.18 -8.47
C GLN A 49 -1.24 -2.75 -9.92
N LEU A 50 -0.84 -1.52 -10.23
CA LEU A 50 -0.74 -1.07 -11.60
C LEU A 50 0.04 -2.12 -12.37
N SER A 51 -0.55 -2.65 -13.44
CA SER A 51 0.21 -3.42 -14.42
C SER A 51 1.30 -2.54 -15.03
N ASP A 52 2.35 -3.16 -15.58
CA ASP A 52 3.41 -2.43 -16.27
C ASP A 52 2.82 -1.55 -17.39
N GLU A 53 1.79 -2.04 -18.11
CA GLU A 53 1.10 -1.29 -19.17
C GLU A 53 0.36 -0.06 -18.65
N GLU A 54 -0.34 -0.17 -17.51
CA GLU A 54 -1.01 0.96 -16.88
C GLU A 54 -0.02 1.98 -16.31
N PHE A 55 1.11 1.50 -15.77
CA PHE A 55 2.18 2.36 -15.30
C PHE A 55 2.80 3.17 -16.44
N GLU A 56 3.13 2.52 -17.57
CA GLU A 56 3.67 3.22 -18.75
C GLU A 56 2.65 4.21 -19.33
N ALA A 57 1.37 3.85 -19.39
CA ALA A 57 0.32 4.77 -19.84
C ALA A 57 0.21 6.01 -18.94
N LEU A 58 0.29 5.84 -17.62
CA LEU A 58 0.30 6.95 -16.67
C LEU A 58 1.58 7.79 -16.77
N ALA A 59 2.74 7.16 -17.02
CA ALA A 59 4.01 7.85 -17.22
C ALA A 59 3.99 8.73 -18.48
N ASP A 60 3.42 8.21 -19.58
CA ASP A 60 3.22 8.95 -20.82
C ASP A 60 2.25 10.13 -20.63
N GLU A 61 1.13 9.91 -19.93
CA GLU A 61 0.18 10.97 -19.59
C GLU A 61 0.86 12.09 -18.79
N LEU A 62 1.58 11.72 -17.73
CA LEU A 62 2.32 12.67 -16.89
C LEU A 62 3.39 13.43 -17.67
N ALA A 63 4.13 12.75 -18.56
CA ALA A 63 5.12 13.39 -19.41
C ALA A 63 4.47 14.42 -20.36
N ASN A 64 3.32 14.09 -20.92
CA ASN A 64 2.58 14.99 -21.80
C ASN A 64 2.02 16.21 -21.03
N GLU A 65 1.47 16.02 -19.83
CA GLU A 65 1.04 17.11 -18.95
C GLU A 65 2.19 18.02 -18.54
N GLY A 66 3.34 17.44 -18.20
CA GLY A 66 4.56 18.16 -17.88
C GLY A 66 5.03 19.00 -19.06
N ALA A 67 5.05 18.42 -20.26
CA ALA A 67 5.40 19.14 -21.48
C ALA A 67 4.43 20.28 -21.78
N ALA A 68 3.12 20.06 -21.61
CA ALA A 68 2.09 21.09 -21.79
C ALA A 68 2.19 22.24 -20.77
N SER A 69 2.70 21.95 -19.58
CA SER A 69 2.90 22.95 -18.51
C SER A 69 4.14 23.81 -18.72
N ILE A 70 5.09 23.40 -19.56
CA ILE A 70 6.29 24.17 -19.87
C ILE A 70 5.96 25.22 -20.94
N ALA A 71 6.22 26.49 -20.61
CA ALA A 71 6.03 27.58 -21.56
C ALA A 71 6.87 27.38 -22.83
N PRO A 72 6.35 27.70 -24.03
CA PRO A 72 7.17 27.74 -25.24
C PRO A 72 8.35 28.69 -25.02
N HIS A 73 9.57 28.21 -25.26
CA HIS A 73 10.83 28.93 -25.01
C HIS A 73 11.22 29.12 -23.53
N ALA A 74 10.84 28.19 -22.65
CA ALA A 74 11.44 28.12 -21.32
C ALA A 74 12.98 28.17 -21.41
N PRO A 75 13.65 29.04 -20.64
CA PRO A 75 15.09 29.17 -20.69
C PRO A 75 15.75 27.86 -20.25
N LEU A 76 16.76 27.41 -21.01
CA LEU A 76 17.56 26.27 -20.61
C LEU A 76 18.29 26.60 -19.30
N LEU A 77 18.10 25.75 -18.30
CA LEU A 77 18.84 25.84 -17.05
C LEU A 77 20.29 25.38 -17.28
N SER A 78 21.23 26.04 -16.62
CA SER A 78 22.63 25.58 -16.61
C SER A 78 22.77 24.29 -15.80
N ASP A 79 23.81 23.51 -16.08
CA ASP A 79 24.12 22.30 -15.30
C ASP A 79 24.24 22.59 -13.80
N TYR A 80 24.75 23.77 -13.44
CA TYR A 80 24.83 24.23 -12.06
C TYR A 80 23.43 24.44 -11.44
N ALA A 81 22.52 25.08 -12.17
CA ALA A 81 21.16 25.34 -11.70
C ALA A 81 20.34 24.05 -11.47
N VAL A 82 20.63 22.98 -12.22
CA VAL A 82 20.01 21.65 -12.04
C VAL A 82 20.77 20.80 -11.02
N SER A 83 21.94 21.24 -10.55
CA SER A 83 22.72 20.51 -9.55
C SER A 83 22.08 20.59 -8.17
N ARG A 84 22.36 19.60 -7.33
CA ARG A 84 21.95 19.63 -5.92
C ARG A 84 22.45 20.88 -5.20
N ALA A 85 23.67 21.35 -5.49
CA ALA A 85 24.21 22.55 -4.85
C ALA A 85 23.44 23.82 -5.25
N GLY A 86 23.10 23.96 -6.54
CA GLY A 86 22.34 25.10 -7.04
C GLY A 86 20.89 25.14 -6.53
N ILE A 87 20.22 23.99 -6.40
CA ILE A 87 18.83 23.90 -5.90
C ILE A 87 18.71 24.37 -4.43
N TYR A 88 19.75 24.20 -3.62
CA TYR A 88 19.74 24.52 -2.19
C TYR A 88 20.52 25.79 -1.82
N GLU A 89 21.00 26.56 -2.81
CA GLU A 89 21.84 27.74 -2.57
C GLU A 89 21.17 28.76 -1.65
N ASP A 90 19.85 28.96 -1.80
CA ASP A 90 19.05 29.89 -0.99
C ASP A 90 18.62 29.32 0.38
N HIS A 91 18.99 28.08 0.69
CA HIS A 91 18.55 27.33 1.88
C HIS A 91 19.72 26.86 2.79
N ALA A 92 20.91 27.46 2.63
CA ALA A 92 22.13 27.14 3.38
C ALA A 92 22.30 27.96 4.68
#